data_AF-A0A946GV75-F1
#
_entry.id   AF-A0A946GV75-F1
#
_cell.length_a   1.000
_cell.length_b   1.000
_cell.length_c   1.000
_cell.angle_alpha   90.00
_cell.angle_beta   90.00
_cell.angle_gamma   90.00
#
_symmetry.space_group_name_H-M   'P 1'
#
loop_
_entity.id
_entity.type
_entity.pdbx_description
1 polymer ?
#
loop_
_entity_poly.entity_id
_entity_poly.type
_entity_poly.pdbx_seq_one_letter_code
_entity_poly.pdbx_strand_id
1 'polypeptide(L)'
;MGTNADDLQLIEEFKKNPIGHHSPDLQRLLNRLRSVPMENKYCLVVIKPNREWQLAKTTGKPGVAVKLLQKKFTSQPEAEWYVFRKRWKNLTGETLKP
;
A
#
# COMPACT_ATOMS: atom_id res chain seq x y z
N MET A 1 12.19 12.21 8.55
CA MET A 1 10.98 12.21 9.38
C MET A 1 10.84 10.81 9.93
N GLY A 2 11.13 10.61 11.21
CA GLY A 2 10.92 9.32 11.85
C GLY A 2 9.43 9.11 12.16
N THR A 3 8.99 7.86 12.23
CA THR A 3 7.63 7.50 12.66
C THR A 3 7.38 8.02 14.08
N ASN A 4 6.39 8.90 14.28
CA ASN A 4 6.01 9.38 15.62
C ASN A 4 4.91 8.49 16.24
N ALA A 5 4.57 8.70 17.52
CA ALA A 5 3.55 7.94 18.24
C ALA A 5 2.19 7.92 17.51
N ASP A 6 1.79 9.04 16.91
CA ASP A 6 0.54 9.15 16.15
C ASP A 6 0.55 8.27 14.89
N ASP A 7 1.68 8.23 14.17
CA ASP A 7 1.83 7.37 13.00
C ASP A 7 1.72 5.89 13.38
N LEU A 8 2.29 5.47 14.52
CA LEU A 8 2.21 4.09 14.99
C LEU A 8 0.76 3.66 15.26
N GLN A 9 -0.05 4.53 15.86
CA GLN A 9 -1.47 4.24 16.11
C GLN A 9 -2.24 4.06 14.80
N LEU A 10 -1.99 4.92 13.80
CA LEU A 10 -2.63 4.84 12.49
C LEU A 10 -2.16 3.62 11.67
N ILE A 11 -0.88 3.25 11.79
CA ILE A 11 -0.34 2.03 11.18
C ILE A 11 -1.04 0.79 11.77
N GLU A 12 -1.23 0.74 13.09
CA GLU A 12 -1.94 -0.36 13.74
C GLU A 12 -3.44 -0.36 13.41
N GLU A 13 -4.08 0.82 13.29
CA GLU A 13 -5.46 0.94 12.79
C GLU A 13 -5.58 0.31 11.39
N PHE A 14 -4.69 0.70 10.47
CA PHE A 14 -4.68 0.15 9.12
C PHE A 14 -4.39 -1.35 9.11
N LYS A 15 -3.44 -1.83 9.93
CA LYS A 15 -3.10 -3.25 10.01
C LYS A 15 -4.28 -4.11 10.49
N LYS A 16 -5.06 -3.60 11.46
CA LYS A 16 -6.26 -4.29 11.97
C LYS A 16 -7.37 -4.36 10.94
N ASN A 17 -7.57 -3.29 10.16
CA ASN A 17 -8.59 -3.27 9.12
C ASN A 17 -8.11 -2.55 7.84
N PRO A 18 -7.37 -3.25 6.95
CA PRO A 18 -6.81 -2.63 5.74
C PRO A 18 -7.86 -2.26 4.68
N ILE A 19 -9.09 -2.76 4.84
CA ILE A 19 -10.17 -2.66 3.86
C ILE A 19 -11.39 -2.03 4.52
N GLY A 20 -11.98 -1.04 3.86
CA GLY A 20 -13.24 -0.42 4.29
C GLY A 20 -13.04 0.98 4.87
N HIS A 21 -13.86 1.32 5.87
CA HIS A 21 -13.85 2.66 6.46
C HIS A 21 -12.62 2.88 7.33
N HIS A 22 -11.99 4.04 7.14
CA HIS A 22 -10.82 4.49 7.89
C HIS A 22 -11.14 5.80 8.61
N SER A 23 -10.52 6.00 9.78
CA SER A 23 -10.61 7.26 10.51
C SER A 23 -10.14 8.44 9.65
N PRO A 24 -10.60 9.68 9.93
CA PRO A 24 -10.12 10.86 9.21
C PRO A 24 -8.60 11.03 9.25
N ASP A 25 -7.96 10.67 10.37
CA ASP A 25 -6.50 10.71 10.51
C ASP A 25 -5.81 9.66 9.65
N LEU A 26 -6.31 8.43 9.65
CA LEU A 26 -5.78 7.39 8.76
C LEU A 26 -5.99 7.77 7.28
N GLN A 27 -7.12 8.38 6.93
CA GLN A 27 -7.33 8.88 5.56
C GLN A 27 -6.31 9.95 5.17
N ARG A 28 -5.98 10.89 6.07
CA ARG A 28 -4.92 11.89 5.84
C ARG A 28 -3.56 11.21 5.59
N LEU A 29 -3.19 10.24 6.42
CA LEU A 29 -1.96 9.48 6.25
C LEU A 29 -1.93 8.72 4.91
N LEU A 30 -3.02 8.04 4.57
CA LEU A 30 -3.14 7.32 3.30
C LEU A 30 -3.07 8.27 2.09
N ASN A 31 -3.64 9.47 2.19
CA ASN A 31 -3.54 10.47 1.13
C ASN A 31 -2.10 10.96 0.94
N ARG A 32 -1.34 11.13 2.02
CA ARG A 32 0.10 11.40 1.97
C ARG A 32 0.89 10.27 1.31
N LEU A 33 0.55 9.01 1.61
CA LEU A 33 1.17 7.86 0.94
C LEU A 33 0.80 7.77 -0.54
N ARG A 34 -0.35 8.34 -0.95
CA ARG A 34 -0.84 8.34 -2.34
C ARG A 34 -0.29 9.50 -3.18
N SER A 35 0.16 10.59 -2.55
CA SER A 35 0.64 11.80 -3.24
C SER A 35 2.05 11.69 -3.84
N VAL A 36 2.73 10.56 -3.66
CA VAL A 36 4.03 10.28 -4.31
C VAL A 36 3.88 10.09 -5.83
N PRO A 37 4.94 10.34 -6.63
CA PRO A 37 4.93 10.14 -8.08
C PRO A 37 4.38 8.76 -8.49
N MET A 38 3.70 8.72 -9.63
CA MET A 38 3.15 7.47 -10.18
C MET A 38 4.24 6.52 -10.69
N GLU A 39 5.48 6.99 -10.89
CA GLU A 39 6.55 6.12 -11.35
C GLU A 39 6.97 5.13 -10.26
N ASN A 40 7.09 3.84 -10.61
CA ASN A 40 7.52 2.74 -9.73
C ASN A 40 6.67 2.54 -8.45
N LYS A 41 5.49 3.17 -8.37
CA LYS A 41 4.60 3.05 -7.20
C LYS A 41 3.94 1.68 -7.16
N TYR A 42 3.97 1.04 -5.99
CA TYR A 42 3.37 -0.28 -5.79
C TYR A 42 1.84 -0.22 -5.85
N CYS A 43 1.23 -1.18 -6.53
CA CYS A 43 -0.22 -1.42 -6.57
C CYS A 43 -0.52 -2.93 -6.62
N LEU A 44 -1.80 -3.27 -6.49
CA LEU A 44 -2.32 -4.63 -6.67
C LEU A 44 -3.13 -4.70 -7.96
N VAL A 45 -2.92 -5.77 -8.71
CA VAL A 45 -3.78 -6.16 -9.83
C VAL A 45 -4.61 -7.34 -9.39
N VAL A 46 -5.94 -7.23 -9.54
CA VAL A 46 -6.85 -8.36 -9.28
C VAL A 46 -6.70 -9.36 -10.41
N ILE A 47 -6.22 -10.56 -10.10
CA ILE A 47 -6.11 -11.66 -11.07
C ILE A 47 -7.39 -12.49 -11.05
N LYS A 48 -7.92 -12.76 -9.85
CA LYS A 48 -9.23 -13.39 -9.65
C LYS A 48 -9.97 -12.61 -8.56
N PRO A 49 -11.19 -12.11 -8.84
CA PRO A 49 -11.97 -11.38 -7.85
C PRO A 49 -12.08 -12.15 -6.53
N ASN A 50 -11.79 -11.48 -5.42
CA ASN A 50 -11.86 -12.02 -4.06
C ASN A 50 -11.02 -13.29 -3.81
N ARG A 51 -10.05 -13.62 -4.68
CA ARG A 51 -9.26 -14.87 -4.57
C ARG A 51 -7.78 -14.69 -4.82
N GLU A 52 -7.39 -13.89 -5.81
CA GLU A 52 -5.98 -13.79 -6.22
C GLU A 52 -5.63 -12.36 -6.63
N TRP A 53 -4.62 -11.81 -6.00
CA TRP A 53 -4.05 -10.51 -6.32
C TRP A 53 -2.56 -10.66 -6.64
N GLN A 54 -2.08 -9.90 -7.60
CA GLN A 54 -0.68 -9.87 -7.97
C GLN A 54 -0.10 -8.48 -7.73
N LEU A 55 1.09 -8.44 -7.14
CA LEU A 55 1.82 -7.20 -6.93
C LEU A 55 2.25 -6.62 -8.29
N ALA A 56 2.13 -5.31 -8.44
CA ALA A 56 2.61 -4.60 -9.61
C ALA A 56 3.25 -3.25 -9.24
N LYS A 57 3.93 -2.64 -10.20
CA LYS A 57 4.40 -1.27 -10.14
C LYS A 57 3.83 -0.46 -11.30
N THR A 58 3.34 0.72 -11.02
CA THR A 58 2.96 1.69 -12.05
C THR A 58 4.20 2.24 -12.76
N THR A 59 4.06 2.55 -14.04
CA THR A 59 5.15 3.06 -14.88
C THR A 59 5.30 4.58 -14.83
N GLY A 60 4.27 5.28 -14.33
CA GLY A 60 4.19 6.74 -14.37
C GLY A 60 3.83 7.32 -15.74
N LYS A 61 3.70 6.48 -16.77
CA LYS A 61 3.35 6.91 -18.14
C LYS A 61 1.89 6.57 -18.45
N PRO A 62 1.05 7.55 -18.82
CA PRO A 62 -0.32 7.30 -19.25
C PRO A 62 -0.39 6.29 -20.40
N GLY A 63 -1.40 5.42 -20.39
CA GLY A 63 -1.61 4.40 -21.43
C GLY A 63 -0.65 3.20 -21.39
N VAL A 64 0.36 3.21 -20.52
CA VAL A 64 1.31 2.08 -20.39
C VAL A 64 0.87 1.17 -19.25
N ALA A 65 0.73 -0.12 -19.54
CA ALA A 65 0.36 -1.14 -18.56
C ALA A 65 1.33 -1.17 -17.37
N VAL A 66 0.80 -1.54 -16.20
CA VAL A 66 1.61 -1.71 -14.99
C VAL A 66 2.58 -2.89 -15.15
N LYS A 67 3.75 -2.78 -14.51
CA LYS A 67 4.73 -3.87 -14.48
C LYS A 67 4.33 -4.88 -13.40
N LEU A 68 3.82 -6.04 -13.81
CA LEU A 68 3.54 -7.14 -12.90
C LEU A 68 4.83 -7.68 -12.26
N LEU A 69 4.76 -7.98 -10.97
CA LEU A 69 5.83 -8.63 -10.21
C LEU A 69 5.41 -10.06 -9.86
N GLN A 70 6.39 -10.94 -9.59
CA GLN A 70 6.10 -12.36 -9.34
C GLN A 70 5.28 -12.63 -8.07
N LYS A 71 5.28 -11.69 -7.11
CA LYS A 71 4.59 -11.88 -5.83
C LYS A 71 3.07 -11.85 -6.01
N LYS A 72 2.42 -12.92 -5.56
CA LYS A 72 0.96 -13.09 -5.52
C LYS A 72 0.47 -13.22 -4.08
N PHE A 73 -0.83 -12.97 -3.89
CA PHE A 73 -1.53 -13.04 -2.62
C PHE A 73 -2.88 -13.72 -2.81
N THR A 74 -3.28 -14.48 -1.79
CA THR A 74 -4.61 -15.11 -1.68
C THR A 74 -5.49 -14.46 -0.62
N SER A 75 -4.97 -13.45 0.07
CA SER A 75 -5.66 -12.67 1.11
C SER A 75 -5.55 -11.19 0.75
N GLN A 76 -6.70 -10.52 0.58
CA GLN A 76 -6.74 -9.10 0.27
C GLN A 76 -6.15 -8.24 1.40
N PRO A 77 -6.48 -8.47 2.69
CA PRO A 77 -5.87 -7.72 3.79
C PRO A 77 -4.34 -7.83 3.81
N GLU A 78 -3.79 -9.03 3.57
CA GLU A 78 -2.33 -9.22 3.50
C GLU A 78 -1.69 -8.49 2.32
N ALA A 79 -2.37 -8.50 1.17
CA ALA A 79 -1.90 -7.81 -0.02
C ALA A 79 -1.86 -6.28 0.18
N GLU A 80 -2.92 -5.71 0.76
CA GLU A 80 -3.01 -4.29 1.06
C GLU A 80 -1.97 -3.89 2.12
N TRP A 81 -1.84 -4.68 3.18
CA TRP A 81 -0.80 -4.47 4.19
C TRP A 81 0.60 -4.49 3.59
N TYR A 82 0.88 -5.44 2.69
CA TYR A 82 2.16 -5.49 2.00
C TYR A 82 2.43 -4.21 1.19
N VAL A 83 1.45 -3.74 0.41
CA VAL A 83 1.60 -2.51 -0.38
C VAL A 83 1.77 -1.30 0.52
N PHE A 84 1.01 -1.20 1.62
CA PHE A 84 1.15 -0.15 2.61
C PHE A 84 2.58 -0.08 3.14
N ARG A 85 3.15 -1.21 3.59
CA ARG A 85 4.54 -1.25 4.10
C ARG A 85 5.57 -0.83 3.05
N LYS A 86 5.36 -1.19 1.78
CA LYS A 86 6.25 -0.77 0.70
C LYS A 86 6.15 0.74 0.43
N ARG A 87 4.94 1.30 0.48
CA ARG A 87 4.73 2.75 0.33
C ARG A 87 5.26 3.52 1.54
N TRP A 88 5.09 2.99 2.75
CA TRP A 88 5.68 3.53 3.97
C TRP A 88 7.19 3.66 3.84
N LYS A 89 7.86 2.54 3.51
CA LYS A 89 9.31 2.52 3.31
C LYS A 89 9.78 3.52 2.24
N ASN A 90 9.03 3.65 1.14
CA ASN A 90 9.38 4.60 0.10
C ASN A 90 9.25 6.06 0.56
N LEU A 91 8.27 6.38 1.43
CA LEU A 91 8.00 7.73 1.90
C LEU A 91 8.90 8.14 3.08
N THR A 92 9.14 7.22 4.02
CA THR A 92 9.80 7.50 5.31
C THR A 92 11.21 6.92 5.40
N GLY A 93 11.54 5.94 4.55
CA GLY A 93 12.76 5.13 4.66
C GLY A 93 12.64 3.93 5.62
N GLU A 94 11.59 3.88 6.44
CA GLU A 94 11.46 2.88 7.50
C GLU A 94 10.77 1.60 7.04
N THR A 95 11.22 0.46 7.56
CA THR A 95 10.64 -0.85 7.23
C THR A 95 9.74 -1.34 8.35
N LEU A 96 8.45 -1.47 8.06
CA LEU A 96 7.47 -2.06 8.98
C LEU A 96 7.56 -3.60 8.97
N LYS A 97 7.33 -4.20 10.14
CA LYS A 97 7.32 -5.66 10.31
C LYS A 97 6.16 -6.30 9.52
N PRO A 98 6.32 -7.55 9.05
CA PRO A 98 5.24 -8.32 8.42
C PRO A 98 3.96 -8.38 9.25
#